data_AF-A0A8J6VMB2-F1
#
_entry.id   AF-A0A8J6VMB2-F1
#
_cell.length_a   1.000
_cell.length_b   1.000
_cell.length_c   1.000
_cell.angle_alpha   90.00
_cell.angle_beta   90.00
_cell.angle_gamma   90.00
#
_symmetry.space_group_name_H-M   'P 1'
#
loop_
_entity.id
_entity.type
_entity.pdbx_description
1 polymer ?
#
loop_
_entity_poly.entity_id
_entity_poly.type
_entity_poly.pdbx_seq_one_letter_code
_entity_poly.pdbx_strand_id
1 'polypeptide(L)'
;MIYSCELAAGQSLYLDDQGMQVVLTLTSSSPGQQQQSSSSFQGSLTAPPQVFRTAQGIVVKLVMSDGDRLIHLQGSHVSPLSHSPDLSNAEQIQVQQTASQPSAPAMKPMPPMESMQPMPPMNLNMGDMQMSMNPMQMRMRDMELKMGSAAASASAPETASQTAQTQRFCSQCGAIVDRSDRFCSSCGYQLSVKV
;
A
#
# COMPACT_ATOMS: atom_id res chain seq x y z
N MET A 1 22.12 4.53 -4.30
CA MET A 1 22.58 5.76 -3.60
C MET A 1 21.39 6.66 -3.35
N ILE A 2 21.29 7.35 -2.21
CA ILE A 2 20.13 8.20 -1.91
C ILE A 2 20.54 9.68 -1.96
N TYR A 3 19.69 10.49 -2.57
CA TYR A 3 19.84 11.94 -2.64
C TYR A 3 18.59 12.59 -2.06
N SER A 4 18.74 13.72 -1.38
CA SER A 4 17.66 14.50 -0.80
C SER A 4 17.86 15.98 -1.07
N CYS A 5 16.78 16.69 -1.37
CA CYS A 5 16.78 18.14 -1.48
C CYS A 5 15.44 18.72 -1.01
N GLU A 6 15.49 19.95 -0.53
CA GLU A 6 14.29 20.72 -0.16
C GLU A 6 13.81 21.51 -1.38
N LEU A 7 12.54 21.36 -1.75
CA LEU A 7 11.95 22.02 -2.92
C LEU A 7 11.26 23.33 -2.55
N ALA A 8 10.57 23.34 -1.40
CA ALA A 8 9.82 24.46 -0.85
C ALA A 8 9.59 24.22 0.64
N ALA A 9 9.07 25.22 1.36
CA ALA A 9 8.75 25.10 2.78
C ALA A 9 7.81 23.91 3.05
N GLY A 10 8.33 22.87 3.70
CA GLY A 10 7.59 21.64 3.99
C GLY A 10 7.48 20.65 2.82
N GLN A 11 8.21 20.85 1.72
CA GLN A 11 8.27 19.89 0.60
C GLN A 11 9.70 19.42 0.35
N SER A 12 9.92 18.11 0.45
CA SER A 12 11.22 17.48 0.24
C SER A 12 11.14 16.42 -0.85
N LEU A 13 12.19 16.36 -1.66
CA LEU A 13 12.37 15.33 -2.70
C LEU A 13 13.49 14.40 -2.29
N TYR A 14 13.20 13.11 -2.30
CA TYR A 14 14.17 12.04 -2.13
C TYR A 14 14.30 11.26 -3.44
N LEU A 15 15.52 10.97 -3.84
CA LEU A 15 15.84 10.12 -4.98
C LEU A 15 16.65 8.94 -4.49
N ASP A 16 16.13 7.74 -4.67
CA ASP A 16 16.82 6.51 -4.32
C ASP A 16 17.19 5.72 -5.57
N ASP A 17 18.49 5.61 -5.84
CA ASP A 17 19.05 4.75 -6.87
C ASP A 17 19.28 3.33 -6.32
N GLN A 18 18.41 2.41 -6.74
CA GLN A 18 18.45 0.98 -6.40
C GLN A 18 19.17 0.14 -7.46
N GLY A 19 19.92 0.77 -8.38
CA GLY A 19 20.78 0.11 -9.34
C GLY A 19 20.12 -0.39 -10.62
N MET A 20 18.86 -0.84 -10.60
CA MET A 20 18.06 -1.09 -11.83
C MET A 20 16.84 -0.17 -11.95
N GLN A 21 16.54 0.55 -10.88
CA GLN A 21 15.44 1.50 -10.82
C GLN A 21 15.83 2.67 -9.93
N VAL A 22 15.35 3.86 -10.29
CA VAL A 22 15.44 5.07 -9.48
C VAL A 22 14.05 5.39 -8.95
N VAL A 23 13.90 5.46 -7.64
CA VAL A 23 12.65 5.80 -6.97
C VAL A 23 12.71 7.25 -6.51
N LEU A 24 11.87 8.10 -7.10
CA LEU A 24 11.60 9.43 -6.58
C LEU A 24 10.52 9.34 -5.50
N THR A 25 10.73 9.99 -4.37
CA THR A 25 9.75 10.13 -3.29
C THR A 25 9.61 11.59 -2.94
N LEU A 26 8.44 12.16 -3.22
CA LEU A 26 8.04 13.49 -2.80
C LEU A 26 7.35 13.37 -1.44
N THR A 27 7.80 14.17 -0.49
CA THR A 27 7.17 14.31 0.81
C THR A 27 6.69 15.75 0.97
N SER A 28 5.43 15.92 1.31
CA SER A 28 4.80 17.20 1.65
C SER A 28 4.32 17.13 3.09
N SER A 29 4.84 18.00 3.95
CA SER A 29 4.43 18.16 5.34
C SER A 29 3.62 19.43 5.50
N SER A 30 2.39 19.29 5.99
CA SER A 30 1.51 20.37 6.42
C SER A 30 1.15 20.16 7.90
N PRO A 31 0.71 21.20 8.62
CA PRO A 31 0.33 21.05 10.03
C PRO A 31 -0.70 19.91 10.22
N GLY A 32 -0.29 18.84 10.90
CA GLY A 32 -1.14 17.68 11.18
C GLY A 32 -1.21 16.60 10.08
N GLN A 33 -0.59 16.79 8.91
CA GLN A 33 -0.56 15.77 7.85
C GLN A 33 0.77 15.73 7.08
N GLN A 34 1.37 14.55 6.99
CA GLN A 34 2.50 14.24 6.12
C GLN A 34 2.01 13.36 4.97
N GLN A 35 2.06 13.88 3.74
CA GLN A 35 1.71 13.15 2.53
C GLN A 35 2.99 12.75 1.80
N GLN A 36 3.01 11.51 1.29
CA GLN A 36 4.12 10.98 0.53
C GLN A 36 3.62 10.41 -0.79
N SER A 37 4.37 10.64 -1.86
CA SER A 37 4.08 10.12 -3.19
C SER A 37 5.39 9.64 -3.81
N SER A 38 5.42 8.39 -4.25
CA SER A 38 6.60 7.79 -4.85
C SER A 38 6.36 7.41 -6.31
N SER A 39 7.39 7.51 -7.13
CA SER A 39 7.39 7.16 -8.55
C SER A 39 8.70 6.48 -8.89
N SER A 40 8.64 5.34 -9.55
CA SER A 40 9.82 4.59 -9.96
C SER A 40 10.08 4.73 -11.46
N PHE A 41 11.34 4.83 -11.82
CA PHE A 41 11.84 4.89 -13.18
C PHE A 41 12.85 3.76 -13.38
N GLN A 42 12.85 3.13 -14.55
CA GLN A 42 13.86 2.14 -14.88
C GLN A 42 15.18 2.82 -15.23
N GLY A 43 16.28 2.27 -14.75
CA GLY A 43 17.63 2.79 -15.00
C GLY A 43 18.48 2.89 -13.74
N SER A 44 19.76 3.13 -13.96
CA SER A 44 20.76 3.41 -12.93
C SER A 44 21.33 4.81 -13.11
N LEU A 45 21.51 5.54 -12.01
CA LEU A 45 22.17 6.84 -12.05
C LEU A 45 23.69 6.67 -12.24
N THR A 46 24.24 7.31 -13.28
CA THR A 46 25.70 7.33 -13.55
C THR A 46 26.37 8.58 -13.02
N ALA A 47 25.60 9.63 -12.73
CA ALA A 47 26.05 10.88 -12.15
C ALA A 47 25.02 11.39 -11.12
N PRO A 48 25.41 12.31 -10.20
CA PRO A 48 24.47 12.88 -9.24
C PRO A 48 23.31 13.62 -9.94
N PRO A 49 22.06 13.45 -9.47
CA PRO A 49 20.91 14.12 -10.07
C PRO A 49 21.00 15.64 -9.87
N GLN A 50 20.55 16.39 -10.87
CA GLN A 50 20.49 17.86 -10.81
C GLN A 50 19.04 18.31 -10.72
N VAL A 51 18.74 19.19 -9.77
CA VAL A 51 17.39 19.71 -9.57
C VAL A 51 17.38 21.20 -9.86
N PHE A 52 16.42 21.62 -10.68
CA PHE A 52 16.28 22.98 -11.17
C PHE A 52 14.88 23.50 -10.85
N ARG A 53 14.79 24.69 -10.28
CA ARG A 53 13.55 25.39 -10.00
C ARG A 53 13.29 26.39 -11.13
N THR A 54 12.12 26.29 -11.76
CA THR A 54 11.69 27.14 -12.88
C THR A 54 10.37 27.84 -12.51
N ALA A 55 9.96 28.81 -13.32
CA ALA A 55 8.67 29.48 -13.15
C ALA A 55 7.46 28.52 -13.30
N GLN A 56 7.63 27.40 -14.00
CA GLN A 56 6.58 26.41 -14.26
C GLN A 56 6.59 25.23 -13.27
N GLY A 57 7.55 25.16 -12.34
CA GLY A 57 7.70 24.07 -11.38
C GLY A 57 9.14 23.61 -11.23
N ILE A 58 9.33 22.40 -10.71
CA ILE A 58 10.66 21.83 -10.49
C ILE A 58 10.98 20.85 -11.61
N VAL A 59 12.18 20.94 -12.17
CA VAL A 59 12.70 20.02 -13.18
C VAL A 59 13.86 19.25 -12.58
N VAL A 60 13.80 17.93 -12.62
CA VAL A 60 14.87 17.03 -12.18
C VAL A 60 15.51 16.41 -13.40
N LYS A 61 16.82 16.60 -13.55
CA LYS A 61 17.63 15.94 -14.55
C LYS A 61 18.31 14.72 -13.92
N LEU A 62 17.93 13.53 -14.40
CA LEU A 62 18.56 12.26 -14.09
C LEU A 62 19.53 11.90 -15.22
N VAL A 63 20.78 11.65 -14.89
CA VAL A 63 21.78 11.19 -15.85
C VAL A 63 21.90 9.68 -15.67
N MET A 64 21.28 8.92 -16.58
CA MET A 64 21.20 7.47 -16.48
C MET A 64 22.12 6.79 -17.50
N SER A 65 22.34 5.50 -17.32
CA SER A 65 23.17 4.68 -18.23
C SER A 65 22.60 4.56 -19.64
N ASP A 66 21.28 4.65 -19.81
CA ASP A 66 20.57 4.62 -21.10
C ASP A 66 20.32 6.01 -21.69
N GLY A 67 20.80 7.07 -21.03
CA GLY A 67 20.67 8.46 -21.46
C GLY A 67 20.06 9.38 -20.40
N ASP A 68 20.12 10.68 -20.64
CA ASP A 68 19.56 11.68 -19.75
C ASP A 68 18.02 11.60 -19.76
N ARG A 69 17.39 11.70 -18.59
CA ARG A 69 15.95 11.88 -18.44
C ARG A 69 15.66 13.14 -17.67
N LEU A 70 14.75 13.93 -18.19
CA LEU A 70 14.23 15.11 -17.51
C LEU A 70 12.85 14.76 -16.97
N ILE A 71 12.59 15.18 -15.74
CA ILE A 71 11.34 14.92 -15.05
C ILE A 71 10.82 16.26 -14.56
N HIS A 72 9.56 16.56 -14.87
CA HIS A 72 8.86 17.69 -14.31
C HIS A 72 8.08 17.26 -13.07
N LEU A 73 8.20 18.04 -12.01
CA LEU A 73 7.48 17.87 -10.76
C LEU A 73 6.53 19.07 -10.59
N GLN A 74 5.25 18.77 -10.48
CA GLN A 74 4.20 19.75 -10.23
C GLN A 74 3.36 19.30 -9.02
N GLY A 75 3.55 19.95 -7.87
CA GLY A 75 2.95 19.49 -6.61
C GLY A 75 3.45 18.09 -6.24
N SER A 76 2.54 17.12 -6.19
CA SER A 76 2.85 15.70 -5.95
C SER A 76 2.94 14.86 -7.23
N HIS A 77 2.69 15.45 -8.40
CA HIS A 77 2.70 14.74 -9.67
C HIS A 77 4.10 14.76 -10.30
N VAL A 78 4.51 13.60 -10.80
CA VAL A 78 5.80 13.39 -11.45
C VAL A 78 5.53 13.04 -12.91
N SER A 79 6.13 13.78 -13.85
CA SER A 79 5.94 13.54 -15.29
C SER A 79 7.26 13.54 -16.02
N PRO A 80 7.62 12.47 -16.74
CA PRO A 80 8.82 12.49 -17.58
C PRO A 80 8.62 13.48 -18.74
N LEU A 81 9.62 14.32 -18.97
CA LEU A 81 9.69 15.25 -20.08
C LEU A 81 10.42 14.58 -21.25
N SER A 82 9.81 14.61 -22.43
CA SER A 82 10.45 14.14 -23.66
C SER A 82 11.39 15.17 -24.29
N HIS A 83 11.30 16.44 -23.88
CA HIS A 83 12.09 17.55 -24.41
C HIS A 83 12.74 18.33 -23.26
N SER A 84 13.90 18.94 -23.50
CA SER A 84 14.53 19.83 -22.53
C SER A 84 13.71 21.13 -22.41
N PRO A 85 13.16 21.46 -21.22
CA PRO A 85 12.52 22.74 -21.01
C PRO A 85 13.56 23.87 -21.06
N ASP A 86 13.10 25.10 -21.23
CA ASP A 86 13.99 26.26 -21.12
C ASP A 86 14.47 26.41 -19.68
N LEU A 87 15.76 26.16 -19.46
CA LEU A 87 16.42 26.25 -18.15
C LEU A 87 17.21 27.56 -18.00
N SER A 88 17.05 28.51 -18.92
CA SER A 88 17.86 29.74 -18.99
C SER A 88 17.73 30.63 -17.75
N ASN A 89 16.58 30.57 -17.08
CA ASN A 89 16.29 31.31 -15.84
C ASN A 89 16.02 30.37 -14.65
N ALA A 90 16.54 29.14 -14.70
CA ALA A 90 16.29 28.15 -13.66
C ALA A 90 17.27 28.30 -12.48
N GLU A 91 16.77 28.26 -11.26
CA GLU A 91 17.58 28.24 -10.04
C GLU A 91 17.97 26.81 -9.69
N GLN A 92 19.27 26.53 -9.60
CA GLN A 92 19.74 25.19 -9.24
C GLN A 92 19.60 24.95 -7.74
N ILE A 93 18.86 23.91 -7.36
CA ILE A 93 18.70 23.48 -5.97
C ILE A 93 19.88 22.56 -5.62
N GLN A 94 20.51 22.81 -4.46
CA GLN A 94 21.57 21.94 -3.97
C GLN A 94 20.98 20.59 -3.51
N VAL A 95 21.53 19.51 -4.06
CA VAL A 95 21.14 18.15 -3.71
C VAL A 95 22.17 17.59 -2.73
N GLN A 96 21.71 17.09 -1.58
CA GLN A 96 22.55 16.44 -0.59
C GLN A 96 22.46 14.92 -0.76
N GLN A 97 23.59 14.24 -0.84
CA GLN A 97 23.60 12.77 -0.79
C GLN A 97 23.38 12.34 0.67
N THR A 98 22.40 11.46 0.90
CA THR A 98 22.09 10.91 2.22
C THR A 98 22.20 9.39 2.19
N ALA A 99 22.47 8.77 3.34
CA ALA A 99 22.55 7.32 3.46
C ALA A 99 21.18 6.64 3.66
N SER A 100 20.12 7.41 3.92
CA SER A 100 18.80 6.87 4.25
C SER A 100 17.66 7.85 3.91
N GLN A 101 16.56 7.32 3.36
CA GLN A 101 15.28 8.03 3.28
C GLN A 101 14.72 8.19 4.70
N PRO A 102 13.98 9.27 5.01
CA PRO A 102 13.22 9.35 6.24
C PRO A 102 12.10 8.30 6.16
N SER A 103 12.41 7.11 6.65
CA SER A 103 11.40 6.15 7.05
C SER A 103 10.41 6.92 7.93
N ALA A 104 9.12 6.89 7.59
CA ALA A 104 8.07 7.25 8.55
C ALA A 104 8.48 6.70 9.92
N PRO A 105 8.32 7.46 11.03
CA PRO A 105 8.88 7.10 12.32
C PRO A 105 8.57 5.64 12.54
N ALA A 106 9.61 4.81 12.50
CA ALA A 106 9.46 3.39 12.68
C ALA A 106 8.77 3.28 14.02
N MET A 107 7.49 2.88 14.02
CA MET A 107 6.90 2.34 15.22
C MET A 107 7.84 1.19 15.56
N LYS A 108 8.72 1.43 16.54
CA LYS A 108 9.53 0.38 17.14
C LYS A 108 8.52 -0.74 17.36
N PRO A 109 8.73 -1.94 16.76
CA PRO A 109 7.89 -3.07 17.09
C PRO A 109 7.86 -3.10 18.60
N MET A 110 6.68 -2.91 19.19
CA MET A 110 6.56 -3.02 20.63
C MET A 110 7.24 -4.34 20.99
N PRO A 111 8.17 -4.35 21.96
CA PRO A 111 8.79 -5.61 22.35
C PRO A 111 7.66 -6.62 22.58
N PRO A 112 7.79 -7.88 22.11
CA PRO A 112 6.82 -8.90 22.46
C PRO A 112 6.69 -8.85 23.98
N MET A 113 5.47 -8.65 24.49
CA MET A 113 5.22 -8.68 25.93
C MET A 113 5.71 -10.03 26.43
N GLU A 114 6.91 -10.05 26.97
CA GLU A 114 7.47 -11.22 27.61
C GLU A 114 6.61 -11.47 28.84
N SER A 115 5.86 -12.57 28.80
CA SER A 115 5.22 -13.18 29.98
C SER A 115 4.43 -12.21 30.86
N MET A 116 3.24 -11.82 30.43
CA MET A 116 2.20 -11.59 31.43
C MET A 116 1.92 -12.93 32.12
N GLN A 117 2.52 -13.11 33.30
CA GLN A 117 2.06 -14.09 34.26
C GLN A 117 0.55 -13.88 34.46
N PRO A 118 -0.27 -14.94 34.48
CA PRO A 118 -1.70 -14.79 34.65
C PRO A 118 -1.97 -14.05 35.97
N MET A 119 -2.54 -12.85 35.87
CA MET A 119 -3.02 -12.13 37.05
C MET A 119 -4.11 -12.97 37.73
N PRO A 120 -4.16 -13.01 39.06
CA PRO A 120 -5.30 -13.60 39.76
C PRO A 120 -6.60 -12.87 39.35
N PRO A 121 -7.74 -13.57 39.28
CA PRO A 121 -8.99 -13.00 38.79
C PRO A 121 -9.45 -11.85 39.70
N MET A 122 -9.45 -10.63 39.17
CA MET A 122 -10.17 -9.51 39.79
C MET A 122 -11.65 -9.65 39.45
N ASN A 123 -12.46 -9.96 40.47
CA ASN A 123 -13.92 -9.85 40.41
C ASN A 123 -14.29 -8.36 40.37
N LEU A 124 -14.53 -7.83 39.18
CA LEU A 124 -15.08 -6.50 39.00
C LEU A 124 -16.61 -6.54 39.20
N ASN A 125 -17.06 -6.28 40.43
CA ASN A 125 -18.45 -5.99 40.71
C ASN A 125 -18.75 -4.52 40.37
N MET A 126 -19.15 -4.23 39.12
CA MET A 126 -19.92 -3.02 38.82
C MET A 126 -21.41 -3.35 38.83
N GLY A 127 -21.99 -3.38 40.03
CA GLY A 127 -23.44 -3.29 40.30
C GLY A 127 -24.30 -4.48 39.83
N ASP A 128 -24.40 -4.71 38.52
CA ASP A 128 -25.49 -5.51 37.94
C ASP A 128 -25.13 -6.25 36.64
N MET A 129 -23.86 -6.36 36.28
CA MET A 129 -23.43 -7.02 35.04
C MET A 129 -22.43 -8.14 35.34
N GLN A 130 -22.89 -9.39 35.24
CA GLN A 130 -22.14 -10.59 35.65
C GLN A 130 -21.75 -11.39 34.40
N MET A 131 -20.45 -11.50 34.15
CA MET A 131 -19.88 -12.19 32.97
C MET A 131 -19.03 -13.38 33.46
N SER A 132 -19.44 -14.61 33.13
CA SER A 132 -18.70 -15.83 33.46
C SER A 132 -18.13 -16.48 32.20
N MET A 133 -16.83 -16.82 32.22
CA MET A 133 -16.09 -17.37 31.08
C MET A 133 -15.93 -18.90 31.15
N ASN A 134 -16.96 -19.61 31.59
CA ASN A 134 -17.03 -21.08 31.47
C ASN A 134 -18.47 -21.60 31.69
N PRO A 135 -19.20 -22.04 30.64
CA PRO A 135 -19.25 -21.52 29.26
C PRO A 135 -19.87 -20.10 29.21
N MET A 136 -19.59 -19.33 28.15
CA MET A 136 -20.06 -17.93 27.99
C MET A 136 -21.57 -17.80 28.22
N GLN A 137 -21.97 -17.22 29.35
CA GLN A 137 -23.35 -16.87 29.67
C GLN A 137 -23.45 -15.37 29.95
N MET A 138 -24.24 -14.67 29.15
CA MET A 138 -24.64 -13.28 29.38
C MET A 138 -26.05 -13.29 29.98
N ARG A 139 -26.20 -12.83 31.22
CA ARG A 139 -27.50 -12.62 31.88
C ARG A 139 -27.81 -11.14 31.93
N MET A 140 -28.77 -10.69 31.14
CA MET A 140 -29.47 -9.42 31.36
C MET A 140 -30.80 -9.77 32.02
N ARG A 141 -31.12 -9.06 33.09
CA ARG A 141 -32.02 -9.39 34.22
C ARG A 141 -33.43 -9.96 33.92
N ASP A 142 -33.85 -10.16 32.67
CA ASP A 142 -35.12 -10.85 32.29
C ASP A 142 -35.13 -11.50 30.88
N MET A 143 -33.98 -11.79 30.26
CA MET A 143 -33.97 -12.43 28.92
C MET A 143 -32.99 -13.60 28.83
N GLU A 144 -33.53 -14.81 28.76
CA GLU A 144 -32.80 -16.08 28.68
C GLU A 144 -32.88 -16.65 27.25
N LEU A 145 -31.75 -16.72 26.54
CA LEU A 145 -31.63 -17.44 25.26
C LEU A 145 -30.89 -18.76 25.49
N LYS A 146 -31.66 -19.85 25.60
CA LYS A 146 -31.15 -21.23 25.61
C LYS A 146 -31.03 -21.74 24.19
N MET A 147 -29.82 -22.06 23.73
CA MET A 147 -29.62 -22.84 22.51
C MET A 147 -28.74 -24.05 22.85
N GLY A 148 -29.42 -25.17 23.12
CA GLY A 148 -28.81 -26.45 23.46
C GLY A 148 -29.52 -27.58 22.73
N SER A 149 -28.87 -28.00 21.65
CA SER A 149 -28.70 -29.39 21.21
C SER A 149 -29.93 -30.27 20.95
N ALA A 150 -30.16 -30.58 19.66
CA ALA A 150 -30.51 -31.93 19.23
C ALA A 150 -29.96 -32.18 17.82
N ALA A 151 -29.17 -33.24 17.71
CA ALA A 151 -28.61 -33.77 16.49
C ALA A 151 -29.65 -34.53 15.65
N ALA A 152 -29.29 -34.70 14.37
CA ALA A 152 -29.67 -35.78 13.45
C ALA A 152 -31.13 -35.76 12.92
N SER A 153 -31.29 -35.43 11.63
CA SER A 153 -31.50 -36.40 10.51
C SER A 153 -32.97 -36.78 10.38
N ALA A 154 -33.64 -36.87 9.24
CA ALA A 154 -33.33 -36.82 7.81
C ALA A 154 -34.60 -36.22 7.15
N SER A 155 -34.57 -35.73 5.90
CA SER A 155 -34.82 -36.60 4.76
C SER A 155 -34.35 -35.92 3.48
N ALA A 156 -33.54 -36.66 2.71
CA ALA A 156 -33.43 -36.51 1.26
C ALA A 156 -34.79 -36.81 0.59
N PRO A 157 -34.99 -36.39 -0.67
CA PRO A 157 -34.39 -37.08 -1.82
C PRO A 157 -33.49 -36.13 -2.62
N GLU A 158 -32.28 -36.52 -3.01
CA GLU A 158 -31.99 -37.31 -4.21
C GLU A 158 -32.70 -36.78 -5.46
N THR A 159 -31.97 -36.02 -6.29
CA THR A 159 -31.66 -36.40 -7.68
C THR A 159 -30.88 -35.27 -8.38
N ALA A 160 -29.73 -35.64 -8.94
CA ALA A 160 -28.98 -34.96 -10.01
C ALA A 160 -28.33 -33.60 -9.67
N SER A 161 -27.06 -33.32 -9.94
CA SER A 161 -26.04 -34.06 -10.67
C SER A 161 -24.70 -33.44 -10.35
N GLN A 162 -23.69 -34.31 -10.33
CA GLN A 162 -22.29 -33.97 -10.51
C GLN A 162 -22.15 -32.92 -11.63
N THR A 163 -21.58 -31.76 -11.31
CA THR A 163 -20.61 -31.14 -12.21
C THR A 163 -19.52 -30.51 -11.35
N ALA A 164 -18.35 -31.14 -11.34
CA ALA A 164 -17.12 -30.50 -10.95
C ALA A 164 -16.89 -29.29 -11.87
N GLN A 165 -17.35 -28.12 -11.45
CA GLN A 165 -17.08 -26.88 -12.16
C GLN A 165 -15.68 -26.42 -11.77
N THR A 166 -14.69 -26.81 -12.59
CA THR A 166 -13.34 -26.26 -12.54
C THR A 166 -13.45 -24.74 -12.67
N GLN A 167 -13.30 -24.02 -11.54
CA GLN A 167 -13.18 -22.57 -11.53
C GLN A 167 -12.00 -22.20 -12.43
N ARG A 168 -12.21 -21.25 -13.34
CA ARG A 168 -11.15 -20.76 -14.24
C ARG A 168 -10.56 -19.49 -13.64
N PHE A 169 -9.30 -19.25 -13.96
CA PHE A 169 -8.59 -18.05 -13.55
C PHE A 169 -8.18 -17.28 -14.80
N CYS A 170 -8.24 -15.95 -14.73
CA CYS A 170 -7.75 -15.09 -15.79
C CYS A 170 -6.23 -15.26 -15.92
N SER A 171 -5.73 -15.56 -17.12
CA SER A 171 -4.29 -15.70 -17.39
C SER A 171 -3.52 -14.38 -17.33
N GLN A 172 -4.20 -13.23 -17.36
CA GLN A 172 -3.57 -11.90 -17.32
C GLN A 172 -3.46 -11.32 -15.90
N CYS A 173 -4.46 -11.53 -15.04
CA CYS A 173 -4.48 -10.92 -13.71
C CYS A 173 -4.69 -11.90 -12.56
N GLY A 174 -4.95 -13.18 -12.84
CA GLY A 174 -5.20 -14.21 -11.82
C GLY A 174 -6.57 -14.15 -11.15
N ALA A 175 -7.44 -13.21 -11.53
CA ALA A 175 -8.79 -13.12 -10.98
C ALA A 175 -9.61 -14.38 -11.31
N ILE A 176 -10.47 -14.79 -10.37
CA ILE A 176 -11.42 -15.89 -10.57
C ILE A 176 -12.46 -15.44 -11.59
N VAL A 177 -12.71 -16.28 -12.59
CA VAL A 177 -13.65 -16.00 -13.68
C VAL A 177 -14.52 -17.22 -13.93
N ASP A 178 -15.79 -16.98 -14.24
CA ASP A 178 -16.72 -18.05 -14.53
C ASP A 178 -16.52 -18.60 -15.94
N ARG A 179 -16.92 -19.85 -16.19
CA ARG A 179 -16.80 -20.44 -17.53
C ARG A 179 -17.64 -19.72 -18.59
N SER A 180 -18.69 -19.02 -18.14
CA SER A 180 -19.59 -18.23 -18.99
C SER A 180 -19.07 -16.81 -19.26
N ASP A 181 -18.01 -16.37 -18.57
CA ASP A 181 -17.46 -15.03 -18.76
C ASP A 181 -16.66 -14.94 -20.06
N ARG A 182 -17.03 -13.98 -20.91
CA ARG A 182 -16.30 -13.66 -22.15
C ARG A 182 -15.17 -12.66 -21.91
N PHE A 183 -15.24 -11.92 -20.81
CA PHE A 183 -14.30 -10.88 -20.42
C PHE A 183 -14.05 -10.97 -18.92
N CYS A 184 -12.82 -10.70 -18.48
CA CYS A 184 -12.52 -10.62 -17.06
C CYS A 184 -13.03 -9.30 -16.46
N SER A 185 -13.88 -9.38 -15.44
CA SER A 185 -14.42 -8.21 -14.72
C SER A 185 -13.36 -7.39 -13.99
N SER A 186 -12.17 -7.96 -13.73
CA SER A 186 -11.10 -7.30 -12.99
C SER A 186 -10.10 -6.56 -13.89
N CYS A 187 -9.84 -7.03 -15.11
CA CYS A 187 -8.83 -6.43 -16.00
C CYS A 187 -9.30 -6.17 -17.43
N GLY A 188 -10.54 -6.54 -17.79
CA GLY A 188 -11.11 -6.34 -19.12
C GLY A 188 -10.59 -7.30 -20.20
N TYR A 189 -9.71 -8.24 -19.86
CA TYR A 189 -9.12 -9.18 -20.83
C TYR A 189 -10.15 -10.15 -21.39
N GLN A 190 -10.14 -10.37 -22.71
CA GLN A 190 -11.01 -11.35 -23.39
C GLN A 190 -10.60 -12.78 -23.06
N LEU A 191 -11.49 -13.50 -22.40
CA LEU A 191 -11.33 -14.90 -22.08
C LEU A 191 -11.76 -15.71 -23.31
N SER A 192 -10.81 -16.12 -24.14
CA SER A 192 -11.10 -16.94 -25.33
C SER A 192 -11.67 -18.29 -24.90
N VAL A 193 -13.00 -18.41 -24.92
CA VAL A 193 -13.71 -19.68 -24.74
C VAL A 193 -13.51 -20.49 -26.03
N LYS A 194 -12.54 -21.40 -26.04
CA LYS A 194 -12.46 -22.44 -27.07
C LYS A 194 -13.56 -23.47 -26.75
N VAL A 195 -14.56 -23.53 -27.63
CA VAL A 195 -15.62 -24.55 -27.65
C VAL A 195 -15.01 -25.91 -27.94
#